data_AF-A0AAU1GCY7-F1
#
_entry.id   AF-A0AAU1GCY7-F1
#
_cell.length_a   1.000
_cell.length_b   1.000
_cell.length_c   1.000
_cell.angle_alpha   90.00
_cell.angle_beta   90.00
_cell.angle_gamma   90.00
#
_symmetry.space_group_name_H-M   'P 1'
#
loop_
_entity.id
_entity.type
_entity.pdbx_description
1 polymer ?
#
loop_
_entity_poly.entity_id
_entity_poly.type
_entity_poly.pdbx_seq_one_letter_code
_entity_poly.pdbx_strand_id
1 'polypeptide(L)'
;MGNRGNPDGDAQRRPEEQQLGPVLRRRSQIKAGSTTDQRLLDSAGPSEWVHTDPWRVLRIQSEFIEGFGTLAELPPAISVFGSARTPAGSPEYDAGVRIGSALVDAGFAVITGGGPGAMEAANKGAREANGISVGLGIELPFEQGLNEHVDLGLNFRYFFVRKTMFVKYSQGFVVLPGGLGTLDELFEALTLVQTQKITRFPIVLFGTEYWSGLIDWLKNTVIAQGKASERDLYLFHVTDDVDEAIALVTKEVGK
;
A
#
# COMPACT_ATOMS: atom_id res chain seq x y z
N MET A 1 59.93 32.88 -39.76
CA MET A 1 60.43 31.78 -38.90
C MET A 1 59.71 31.93 -37.58
N GLY A 2 58.56 31.32 -37.34
CA GLY A 2 58.34 29.86 -37.26
C GLY A 2 57.97 29.54 -35.81
N ASN A 3 56.83 30.08 -35.34
CA ASN A 3 56.27 29.82 -34.02
C ASN A 3 55.80 28.35 -33.98
N ARG A 4 56.63 27.45 -33.46
CA ARG A 4 56.24 26.05 -33.25
C ARG A 4 55.58 25.96 -31.88
N GLY A 5 54.26 25.86 -31.91
CA GLY A 5 53.47 25.51 -30.74
C GLY A 5 54.01 24.23 -30.11
N ASN A 6 54.16 24.27 -28.79
CA ASN A 6 54.42 23.10 -27.98
C ASN A 6 53.24 22.12 -28.14
N PRO A 7 53.44 20.86 -28.56
CA PRO A 7 52.37 19.87 -28.61
C PRO A 7 52.23 19.26 -27.20
N ASP A 8 51.87 20.08 -26.21
CA ASP A 8 51.29 19.58 -24.96
C ASP A 8 49.84 19.20 -25.25
N GLY A 9 49.66 18.04 -25.89
CA GLY A 9 48.38 17.40 -26.12
C GLY A 9 48.34 16.10 -25.34
N ASP A 10 47.88 16.19 -24.10
CA ASP A 10 47.50 15.14 -23.13
C ASP A 10 47.34 13.72 -23.72
N ALA A 11 48.47 13.01 -23.91
CA ALA A 11 48.47 11.60 -24.27
C ALA A 11 48.19 10.79 -23.00
N GLN A 12 46.90 10.59 -22.67
CA GLN A 12 46.46 9.77 -21.54
C GLN A 12 47.23 8.45 -21.50
N ARG A 13 48.16 8.32 -20.53
CA ARG A 13 48.90 7.08 -20.28
C ARG A 13 47.89 5.96 -20.05
N ARG A 14 47.85 4.98 -20.95
CA ARG A 14 47.00 3.81 -20.78
C ARG A 14 47.47 3.07 -19.54
N PRO A 15 46.59 2.81 -18.56
CA PRO A 15 46.99 2.08 -17.36
C PRO A 15 47.46 0.66 -17.73
N GLU A 16 48.50 0.17 -17.06
CA GLU A 16 49.01 -1.21 -17.22
C GLU A 16 48.16 -2.25 -16.47
N GLU A 17 47.34 -1.76 -15.53
CA GLU A 17 46.42 -2.51 -14.68
C GLU A 17 45.20 -1.66 -14.35
N GLN A 18 44.01 -2.26 -14.34
CA GLN A 18 42.76 -1.61 -13.97
C GLN A 18 42.01 -2.46 -12.93
N GLN A 19 41.81 -1.90 -11.73
CA GLN A 19 41.02 -2.51 -10.67
C GLN A 19 39.67 -1.78 -10.54
N LEU A 20 38.56 -2.49 -10.80
CA LEU A 20 37.19 -1.99 -10.75
C LEU A 20 36.40 -2.79 -9.71
N GLY A 21 36.44 -2.35 -8.45
CA GLY A 21 35.87 -3.12 -7.33
C GLY A 21 36.48 -4.52 -7.25
N PRO A 22 35.68 -5.60 -7.33
CA PRO A 22 36.20 -6.98 -7.27
C PRO A 22 36.89 -7.44 -8.56
N VAL A 23 36.92 -6.64 -9.63
CA VAL A 23 37.44 -7.05 -10.95
C VAL A 23 38.83 -6.46 -11.21
N LEU A 24 39.81 -7.34 -11.50
CA LEU A 24 41.15 -6.96 -11.96
C LEU A 24 41.28 -7.20 -13.48
N ARG A 25 41.79 -6.21 -14.22
CA ARG A 25 42.08 -6.30 -15.66
C ARG A 25 43.52 -5.90 -15.95
N ARG A 26 44.20 -6.68 -16.79
CA ARG A 26 45.59 -6.47 -17.22
C ARG A 26 45.73 -6.71 -18.72
N ARG A 27 46.78 -6.16 -19.33
CA ARG A 27 47.15 -6.39 -20.76
C ARG A 27 45.97 -6.12 -21.69
N SER A 28 45.63 -7.08 -22.56
CA SER A 28 44.55 -6.99 -23.56
C SER A 28 43.14 -6.89 -22.98
N GLN A 29 42.97 -7.07 -21.66
CA GLN A 29 41.68 -6.97 -20.99
C GLN A 29 41.34 -5.53 -20.54
N ILE A 30 42.29 -4.60 -20.63
CA ILE A 30 42.08 -3.19 -20.24
C ILE A 30 41.21 -2.53 -21.30
N LYS A 31 40.04 -2.04 -20.89
CA LYS A 31 39.14 -1.30 -21.78
C LYS A 31 39.64 0.14 -21.88
N ALA A 32 40.25 0.50 -23.00
CA ALA A 32 40.67 1.87 -23.27
C ALA A 32 39.46 2.75 -23.68
N GLY A 33 39.48 4.04 -23.32
CA GLY A 33 38.65 5.07 -23.95
C GLY A 33 37.42 5.57 -23.19
N SER A 34 37.20 5.19 -21.93
CA SER A 34 36.29 5.89 -21.00
C SER A 34 36.31 5.23 -19.62
N THR A 35 36.03 6.00 -18.57
CA THR A 35 35.76 5.43 -17.24
C THR A 35 34.37 4.76 -17.23
N THR A 36 34.06 3.99 -16.18
CA THR A 36 32.70 3.42 -16.01
C THR A 36 31.67 4.52 -15.82
N ASP A 37 31.98 5.52 -15.00
CA ASP A 37 31.09 6.66 -14.73
C ASP A 37 30.85 7.49 -15.98
N GLN A 38 31.89 7.75 -16.79
CA GLN A 38 31.73 8.49 -18.03
C GLN A 38 30.71 7.82 -18.97
N ARG A 39 30.70 6.48 -19.06
CA ARG A 39 29.71 5.75 -19.85
C ARG A 39 28.30 5.82 -19.27
N LEU A 40 28.17 5.82 -17.94
CA LEU A 40 26.88 5.91 -17.26
C LEU A 40 26.28 7.31 -17.35
N LEU A 41 27.09 8.35 -17.21
CA LEU A 41 26.64 9.73 -17.04
C LEU A 41 26.54 10.51 -18.36
N ASP A 42 27.42 10.25 -19.34
CA ASP A 42 27.45 11.04 -20.59
C ASP A 42 26.55 10.46 -21.70
N SER A 43 25.98 9.27 -21.51
CA SER A 43 25.17 8.60 -22.55
C SER A 43 23.72 8.37 -22.12
N ALA A 44 22.80 8.93 -22.90
CA ALA A 44 21.38 8.54 -22.89
C ALA A 44 21.19 7.47 -23.96
N GLY A 45 21.53 6.21 -23.63
CA GLY A 45 21.27 5.07 -24.51
C GLY A 45 19.77 4.89 -24.83
N PRO A 46 19.41 3.92 -25.67
CA PRO A 46 18.00 3.63 -25.98
C PRO A 46 17.18 3.37 -24.71
N SER A 47 15.95 3.88 -24.63
CA SER A 47 15.10 3.81 -23.43
C SER A 47 14.08 2.66 -23.43
N GLU A 48 13.98 1.87 -24.50
CA GLU A 48 12.96 0.81 -24.66
C GLU A 48 12.86 -0.14 -23.45
N TRP A 49 14.00 -0.44 -22.81
CA TRP A 49 14.07 -1.31 -21.64
C TRP A 49 13.17 -0.83 -20.48
N VAL A 50 12.89 0.47 -20.36
CA VAL A 50 12.02 1.01 -19.28
C VAL A 50 10.56 0.59 -19.40
N HIS A 51 10.15 0.09 -20.57
CA HIS A 51 8.79 -0.38 -20.87
C HIS A 51 8.67 -1.91 -20.89
N THR A 52 9.76 -2.62 -20.58
CA THR A 52 9.81 -4.09 -20.58
C THR A 52 9.56 -4.67 -19.18
N ASP A 53 9.09 -5.91 -19.11
CA ASP A 53 8.78 -6.58 -17.84
C ASP A 53 9.99 -6.74 -16.89
N PRO A 54 11.22 -7.02 -17.36
CA PRO A 54 12.39 -7.04 -16.48
C PRO A 54 12.58 -5.73 -15.70
N TRP A 55 12.35 -4.58 -16.34
CA TRP A 55 12.41 -3.30 -15.64
C TRP A 55 11.19 -3.05 -14.74
N ARG A 56 10.00 -3.53 -15.13
CA ARG A 56 8.81 -3.48 -14.25
C ARG A 56 9.03 -4.28 -12.96
N VAL A 57 9.68 -5.44 -13.02
CA VAL A 57 10.04 -6.23 -11.81
C VAL A 57 10.87 -5.39 -10.84
N LEU A 58 11.86 -4.65 -11.34
CA LEU A 58 12.68 -3.77 -10.50
C LEU A 58 11.86 -2.62 -9.92
N ARG A 59 10.94 -2.01 -10.70
CA ARG A 59 10.04 -0.97 -10.18
C ARG A 59 9.09 -1.50 -9.10
N ILE A 60 8.51 -2.68 -9.31
CA ILE A 60 7.65 -3.35 -8.32
C ILE A 60 8.44 -3.65 -7.04
N GLN A 61 9.68 -4.15 -7.18
CA GLN A 61 10.57 -4.37 -6.04
C GLN A 61 10.85 -3.07 -5.28
N SER A 62 11.15 -1.97 -5.97
CA SER A 62 11.35 -0.66 -5.36
C SER A 62 10.12 -0.22 -4.56
N GLU A 63 8.91 -0.39 -5.09
CA GLU A 63 7.67 0.00 -4.40
C GLU A 63 7.42 -0.84 -3.13
N PHE A 64 7.82 -2.12 -3.11
CA PHE A 64 7.84 -2.92 -1.89
C PHE A 64 8.87 -2.42 -0.88
N ILE A 65 10.07 -2.06 -1.32
CA ILE A 65 11.13 -1.53 -0.44
C ILE A 65 10.67 -0.22 0.21
N GLU A 66 10.11 0.69 -0.57
CA GLU A 66 9.57 1.98 -0.09
C GLU A 66 8.41 1.77 0.89
N GLY A 67 7.45 0.93 0.53
CA GLY A 67 6.32 0.61 1.40
C GLY A 67 6.75 -0.04 2.72
N PHE A 68 7.64 -1.03 2.67
CA PHE A 68 8.12 -1.71 3.87
C PHE A 68 8.98 -0.84 4.76
N GLY A 69 9.85 0.00 4.17
CA GLY A 69 10.70 0.91 4.92
C GLY A 69 9.88 2.00 5.62
N THR A 70 8.91 2.59 4.93
CA THR A 70 8.10 3.70 5.46
C THR A 70 7.15 3.25 6.57
N LEU A 71 6.59 2.04 6.45
CA LEU A 71 5.63 1.50 7.43
C LEU A 71 6.29 0.64 8.52
N ALA A 72 7.63 0.54 8.54
CA ALA A 72 8.37 -0.39 9.39
C ALA A 72 8.11 -0.21 10.90
N GLU A 73 7.95 1.04 11.35
CA GLU A 73 7.79 1.41 12.76
C GLU A 73 6.34 1.75 13.12
N LEU A 74 5.38 1.38 12.25
CA LEU A 74 3.97 1.63 12.52
C LEU A 74 3.54 0.83 13.76
N PRO A 75 2.85 1.45 14.73
CA PRO A 75 2.25 0.72 15.85
C PRO A 75 1.13 -0.21 15.34
N PRO A 76 0.50 -1.02 16.22
CA PRO A 76 -0.71 -1.74 15.87
C PRO A 76 -1.71 -0.82 15.14
N ALA A 77 -2.30 -1.31 14.06
CA ALA A 77 -3.16 -0.55 13.19
C ALA A 77 -4.35 -1.36 12.70
N ILE A 78 -5.44 -0.66 12.38
CA ILE A 78 -6.62 -1.21 11.73
C ILE A 78 -6.78 -0.52 10.38
N SER A 79 -7.01 -1.30 9.33
CA SER A 79 -7.34 -0.73 8.03
C SER A 79 -8.85 -0.49 7.94
N VAL A 80 -9.23 0.70 7.48
CA VAL A 80 -10.61 1.12 7.34
C VAL A 80 -10.91 1.37 5.86
N PHE A 81 -11.96 0.71 5.37
CA PHE A 81 -12.42 0.82 3.98
C PHE A 81 -13.85 1.35 3.93
N GLY A 82 -14.20 1.97 2.81
CA GLY A 82 -15.54 2.46 2.53
C GLY A 82 -15.59 3.22 1.21
N SER A 83 -16.75 3.76 0.88
CA SER A 83 -16.95 4.49 -0.37
C SER A 83 -16.13 5.78 -0.44
N ALA A 84 -15.43 5.98 -1.56
CA ALA A 84 -14.85 7.28 -1.95
C ALA A 84 -15.92 8.35 -2.23
N ARG A 85 -17.19 7.97 -2.30
CA ARG A 85 -18.32 8.82 -2.70
C ARG A 85 -19.23 9.20 -1.54
N THR A 86 -18.93 8.77 -0.31
CA THR A 86 -19.73 9.13 0.87
C THR A 86 -19.67 10.64 1.09
N PRO A 87 -20.81 11.36 1.11
CA PRO A 87 -20.81 12.80 1.33
C PRO A 87 -20.40 13.16 2.76
N ALA A 88 -19.60 14.22 2.91
CA ALA A 88 -19.30 14.79 4.23
C ALA A 88 -20.59 15.24 4.93
N GLY A 89 -20.70 14.95 6.24
CA GLY A 89 -21.91 15.20 7.04
C GLY A 89 -23.07 14.24 6.81
N SER A 90 -22.88 13.18 6.02
CA SER A 90 -23.82 12.06 6.00
C SER A 90 -23.65 11.20 7.26
N PRO A 91 -24.69 10.46 7.69
CA PRO A 91 -24.58 9.55 8.83
C PRO A 91 -23.45 8.51 8.70
N GLU A 92 -23.17 8.05 7.47
CA GLU A 92 -22.05 7.14 7.16
C GLU A 92 -20.69 7.82 7.34
N TYR A 93 -20.56 9.08 6.91
CA TYR A 93 -19.33 9.85 7.12
C TYR A 93 -19.10 10.09 8.61
N ASP A 94 -20.13 10.49 9.35
CA ASP A 94 -20.04 10.73 10.79
C ASP A 94 -19.74 9.44 11.56
N ALA A 95 -20.22 8.29 11.08
CA ALA A 95 -19.80 6.98 11.59
C ALA A 95 -18.30 6.73 11.32
N GLY A 96 -17.80 7.02 10.12
CA GLY A 96 -16.38 6.92 9.77
C GLY A 96 -15.48 7.75 10.69
N VAL A 97 -15.86 9.00 10.98
CA VAL A 97 -15.13 9.87 11.92
C VAL A 97 -15.11 9.25 13.33
N ARG A 98 -16.26 8.80 13.83
CA ARG A 98 -16.36 8.17 15.16
C ARG A 98 -15.53 6.88 15.24
N ILE A 99 -15.55 6.04 14.21
CA ILE A 99 -14.73 4.84 14.12
C ILE A 99 -13.25 5.19 14.15
N GLY A 100 -12.82 6.18 13.36
CA GLY A 100 -11.42 6.64 13.32
C GLY A 100 -10.93 7.10 14.70
N SER A 101 -11.73 7.92 15.39
CA SER A 101 -11.41 8.38 16.76
C SER A 101 -11.36 7.21 17.74
N ALA A 102 -12.36 6.34 17.73
CA ALA A 102 -12.45 5.25 18.70
C ALA A 102 -11.36 4.17 18.52
N LEU A 103 -10.86 3.97 17.29
CA LEU A 103 -9.69 3.14 17.02
C LEU A 103 -8.43 3.72 17.68
N VAL A 104 -8.23 5.04 17.57
CA VAL A 104 -7.11 5.73 18.21
C VAL A 104 -7.21 5.66 19.73
N ASP A 105 -8.40 5.89 20.29
CA ASP A 105 -8.63 5.74 21.74
C ASP A 105 -8.34 4.31 22.24
N ALA A 106 -8.52 3.31 21.37
CA ALA A 106 -8.16 1.91 21.62
C ALA A 106 -6.66 1.59 21.38
N GLY A 107 -5.84 2.58 21.01
CA GLY A 107 -4.40 2.45 20.84
C GLY A 107 -3.94 2.01 19.45
N PHE A 108 -4.79 2.16 18.42
CA PHE A 108 -4.48 1.76 17.05
C PHE A 108 -4.20 2.97 16.15
N ALA A 109 -3.23 2.82 15.25
CA ALA A 109 -3.16 3.64 14.05
C ALA A 109 -4.31 3.28 13.08
N VAL A 110 -4.70 4.23 12.24
CA VAL A 110 -5.76 4.03 11.24
C VAL A 110 -5.15 4.10 9.86
N ILE A 111 -5.32 3.01 9.08
CA ILE A 111 -4.85 2.93 7.70
C ILE A 111 -6.06 3.02 6.76
N THR A 112 -6.00 3.87 5.76
CA THR A 112 -7.04 3.95 4.73
C THR A 112 -6.41 3.97 3.33
N GLY A 113 -7.26 4.00 2.30
CA GLY A 113 -6.80 4.29 0.93
C GLY A 113 -6.40 5.73 0.66
N GLY A 114 -6.50 6.62 1.65
CA GLY A 114 -6.14 8.03 1.56
C GLY A 114 -7.05 8.88 0.67
N GLY A 115 -8.10 8.30 0.08
CA GLY A 115 -9.05 9.03 -0.77
C GLY A 115 -10.11 9.84 0.00
N PRO A 116 -11.08 10.43 -0.71
CA PRO A 116 -12.21 11.15 -0.12
C PRO A 116 -13.24 10.21 0.53
N GLY A 117 -14.34 10.77 1.03
CA GLY A 117 -15.50 10.03 1.53
C GLY A 117 -15.23 9.29 2.83
N ALA A 118 -15.61 8.02 2.91
CA ALA A 118 -15.46 7.23 4.14
C ALA A 118 -13.99 7.03 4.57
N MET A 119 -13.06 7.04 3.59
CA MET A 119 -11.62 6.98 3.88
C MET A 119 -11.16 8.26 4.59
N GLU A 120 -11.52 9.42 4.04
CA GLU A 120 -11.27 10.72 4.65
C GLU A 120 -11.90 10.82 6.04
N ALA A 121 -13.14 10.36 6.21
CA ALA A 121 -13.83 10.34 7.50
C ALA A 121 -13.02 9.60 8.57
N ALA A 122 -12.53 8.40 8.26
CA ALA A 122 -11.72 7.62 9.19
C ALA A 122 -10.36 8.28 9.48
N ASN A 123 -9.69 8.83 8.46
CA ASN A 123 -8.45 9.60 8.65
C ASN A 123 -8.68 10.84 9.53
N LYS A 124 -9.78 11.55 9.31
CA LYS A 124 -10.18 12.72 10.08
C LYS A 124 -10.36 12.38 11.55
N GLY A 125 -11.15 11.35 11.85
CA GLY A 125 -11.37 10.88 13.21
C GLY A 125 -10.07 10.51 13.92
N ALA A 126 -9.19 9.78 13.22
CA ALA A 126 -7.90 9.39 13.77
C ALA A 126 -7.01 10.60 14.09
N ARG A 127 -6.95 11.57 13.18
CA ARG A 127 -6.14 12.78 13.33
C ARG A 127 -6.67 13.70 14.43
N GLU A 128 -7.99 13.88 14.52
CA GLU A 128 -8.63 14.69 15.57
C GLU A 128 -8.43 14.09 16.97
N ALA A 129 -8.29 12.76 17.07
CA ALA A 129 -7.94 12.04 18.30
C ALA A 129 -6.42 12.03 18.60
N ASN A 130 -5.60 12.76 17.83
CA ASN A 130 -4.13 12.77 17.95
C ASN A 130 -3.45 11.41 17.75
N GLY A 131 -4.06 10.52 16.96
CA GLY A 131 -3.47 9.24 16.56
C GLY A 131 -2.70 9.33 15.24
N ILE A 132 -2.12 8.20 14.81
CA ILE A 132 -1.43 8.13 13.52
C ILE A 132 -2.44 7.81 12.42
N SER A 133 -2.61 8.75 11.50
CA SER A 133 -3.48 8.62 10.32
C SER A 133 -2.65 8.30 9.06
N VAL A 134 -2.82 7.10 8.50
CA VAL A 134 -2.09 6.60 7.32
C VAL A 134 -2.99 6.60 6.09
N GLY A 135 -2.46 7.05 4.95
CA GLY A 135 -3.12 7.02 3.66
C GLY A 135 -2.28 6.30 2.61
N LEU A 136 -2.76 5.15 2.14
CA LEU A 136 -2.13 4.36 1.09
C LEU A 136 -2.85 4.62 -0.23
N GLY A 137 -2.49 5.71 -0.91
CA GLY A 137 -3.05 6.13 -2.19
C GLY A 137 -2.69 5.19 -3.35
N ILE A 138 -3.44 5.26 -4.45
CA ILE A 138 -3.12 4.56 -5.70
C ILE A 138 -3.24 5.54 -6.87
N GLU A 139 -2.32 5.46 -7.82
CA GLU A 139 -2.37 6.24 -9.06
C GLU A 139 -3.62 5.85 -9.86
N LEU A 140 -4.56 6.80 -10.01
CA LEU A 140 -5.75 6.68 -10.82
C LEU A 140 -5.85 7.83 -11.82
N PRO A 141 -6.48 7.62 -12.97
CA PRO A 141 -6.61 8.67 -13.99
C PRO A 141 -7.51 9.85 -13.59
N PHE A 142 -8.34 9.73 -12.55
CA PHE A 142 -9.35 10.74 -12.20
C PHE A 142 -9.37 11.15 -10.72
N GLU A 143 -8.89 10.29 -9.82
CA GLU A 143 -8.90 10.52 -8.38
C GLU A 143 -7.50 11.00 -8.00
N GLN A 144 -7.36 12.28 -7.66
CA GLN A 144 -6.06 12.90 -7.42
C GLN A 144 -5.87 13.29 -5.96
N GLY A 145 -4.82 12.74 -5.36
CA GLY A 145 -4.28 13.17 -4.08
C GLY A 145 -4.74 12.36 -2.87
N LEU A 146 -3.97 12.49 -1.80
CA LEU A 146 -4.37 12.04 -0.47
C LEU A 146 -5.22 13.13 0.19
N ASN A 147 -6.20 12.74 0.99
CA ASN A 147 -7.01 13.68 1.75
C ASN A 147 -6.18 14.44 2.79
N GLU A 148 -6.70 15.59 3.25
CA GLU A 148 -5.97 16.51 4.12
C GLU A 148 -5.69 15.98 5.53
N HIS A 149 -6.32 14.86 5.91
CA HIS A 149 -6.20 14.25 7.24
C HIS A 149 -5.20 13.09 7.28
N VAL A 150 -4.48 12.82 6.19
CA VAL A 150 -3.38 11.86 6.16
C VAL A 150 -2.11 12.49 6.72
N ASP A 151 -1.52 11.88 7.76
CA ASP A 151 -0.24 12.29 8.33
C ASP A 151 0.93 11.51 7.71
N LEU A 152 0.74 10.20 7.46
CA LEU A 152 1.71 9.33 6.79
C LEU A 152 1.14 8.83 5.46
N GLY A 153 1.64 9.35 4.35
CA GLY A 153 1.12 9.09 3.01
C GLY A 153 2.09 8.35 2.10
N LEU A 154 1.60 7.33 1.39
CA LEU A 154 2.28 6.72 0.25
C LEU A 154 1.35 6.70 -0.97
N ASN A 155 1.88 6.93 -2.16
CA ASN A 155 1.12 6.79 -3.42
C ASN A 155 1.71 5.65 -4.23
N PHE A 156 0.97 4.54 -4.30
CA PHE A 156 1.34 3.34 -5.03
C PHE A 156 0.96 3.46 -6.51
N ARG A 157 1.68 2.74 -7.38
CA ARG A 157 1.30 2.53 -8.78
C ARG A 157 0.71 1.15 -8.99
N TYR A 158 1.17 0.17 -8.23
CA TYR A 158 0.78 -1.23 -8.39
C TYR A 158 -0.21 -1.63 -7.32
N PHE A 159 -1.46 -1.91 -7.72
CA PHE A 159 -2.55 -2.32 -6.82
C PHE A 159 -2.17 -3.44 -5.84
N PHE A 160 -1.50 -4.49 -6.33
CA PHE A 160 -1.14 -5.63 -5.51
C PHE A 160 -0.07 -5.32 -4.45
N VAL A 161 0.79 -4.33 -4.69
CA VAL A 161 1.76 -3.86 -3.68
C VAL A 161 1.00 -3.16 -2.56
N ARG A 162 0.10 -2.23 -2.92
CA ARG A 162 -0.77 -1.52 -1.98
C ARG A 162 -1.63 -2.49 -1.14
N LYS A 163 -2.27 -3.47 -1.77
CA LYS A 163 -3.06 -4.52 -1.11
C LYS A 163 -2.25 -5.28 -0.05
N THR A 164 -1.01 -5.63 -0.39
CA THR A 164 -0.09 -6.27 0.57
C THR A 164 0.14 -5.39 1.79
N MET A 165 0.24 -4.07 1.64
CA MET A 165 0.48 -3.16 2.76
C MET A 165 -0.72 -3.08 3.70
N PHE A 166 -1.95 -3.09 3.19
CA PHE A 166 -3.15 -3.12 4.04
C PHE A 166 -3.16 -4.32 4.96
N VAL A 167 -2.90 -5.52 4.42
CA VAL A 167 -2.96 -6.76 5.22
C VAL A 167 -1.74 -6.92 6.12
N LYS A 168 -0.54 -6.54 5.66
CA LYS A 168 0.70 -6.72 6.42
C LYS A 168 0.76 -5.83 7.65
N TYR A 169 0.30 -4.58 7.54
CA TYR A 169 0.46 -3.56 8.58
C TYR A 169 -0.79 -3.32 9.42
N SER A 170 -1.91 -3.99 9.13
CA SER A 170 -3.07 -4.00 10.02
C SER A 170 -3.29 -5.34 10.71
N GLN A 171 -4.02 -5.33 11.81
CA GLN A 171 -4.40 -6.54 12.55
C GLN A 171 -5.86 -6.92 12.35
N GLY A 172 -6.65 -6.07 11.70
CA GLY A 172 -8.03 -6.32 11.36
C GLY A 172 -8.56 -5.22 10.43
N PHE A 173 -9.77 -5.43 9.92
CA PHE A 173 -10.46 -4.51 9.02
C PHE A 173 -11.78 -4.02 9.63
N VAL A 174 -12.06 -2.73 9.44
CA VAL A 174 -13.41 -2.17 9.58
C VAL A 174 -13.87 -1.69 8.20
N VAL A 175 -15.06 -2.10 7.78
CA VAL A 175 -15.57 -1.91 6.43
C VAL A 175 -16.90 -1.17 6.49
N LEU A 176 -16.85 0.13 6.19
CA LEU A 176 -18.03 0.98 6.02
C LEU A 176 -18.71 0.70 4.66
N PRO A 177 -19.97 1.15 4.45
CA PRO A 177 -20.64 1.05 3.18
C PRO A 177 -19.78 1.54 2.01
N GLY A 178 -19.68 0.74 0.96
CA GLY A 178 -18.69 0.95 -0.07
C GLY A 178 -18.93 0.17 -1.35
N GLY A 179 -18.35 0.66 -2.45
CA GLY A 179 -18.50 0.10 -3.80
C GLY A 179 -17.54 -1.06 -4.10
N LEU A 180 -17.22 -1.23 -5.38
CA LEU A 180 -16.41 -2.35 -5.86
C LEU A 180 -15.01 -2.43 -5.23
N GLY A 181 -14.33 -1.30 -5.02
CA GLY A 181 -13.02 -1.30 -4.36
C GLY A 181 -13.11 -1.78 -2.90
N THR A 182 -14.18 -1.41 -2.20
CA THR A 182 -14.43 -1.89 -0.83
C THR A 182 -14.73 -3.39 -0.81
N LEU A 183 -15.52 -3.88 -1.78
CA LEU A 183 -15.82 -5.31 -1.92
C LEU A 183 -14.57 -6.13 -2.28
N ASP A 184 -13.69 -5.61 -3.12
CA ASP A 184 -12.42 -6.24 -3.48
C ASP A 184 -11.56 -6.51 -2.23
N GLU A 185 -11.35 -5.49 -1.39
CA GLU A 185 -10.56 -5.66 -0.16
C GLU A 185 -11.26 -6.55 0.88
N LEU A 186 -12.59 -6.46 0.98
CA LEU A 186 -13.37 -7.35 1.85
C LEU A 186 -13.20 -8.82 1.47
N PHE A 187 -13.42 -9.17 0.20
CA PHE A 187 -13.34 -10.56 -0.24
C PHE A 187 -11.90 -11.09 -0.29
N GLU A 188 -10.92 -10.23 -0.51
CA GLU A 188 -9.51 -10.59 -0.36
C GLU A 188 -9.21 -11.00 1.09
N ALA A 189 -9.58 -10.18 2.07
CA ALA A 189 -9.37 -10.50 3.48
C ALA A 189 -10.11 -11.78 3.89
N LEU A 190 -11.40 -11.92 3.54
CA LEU A 190 -12.17 -13.13 3.83
C LEU A 190 -11.51 -14.39 3.27
N THR A 191 -11.01 -14.32 2.03
CA THR A 191 -10.33 -15.46 1.40
C THR A 191 -9.01 -15.77 2.11
N LEU A 192 -8.25 -14.76 2.53
CA LEU A 192 -7.02 -14.95 3.29
C LEU A 192 -7.27 -15.61 4.67
N VAL A 193 -8.34 -15.21 5.38
CA VAL A 193 -8.70 -15.85 6.66
C VAL A 193 -9.21 -17.27 6.41
N GLN A 194 -10.12 -17.47 5.45
CA GLN A 194 -10.69 -18.77 5.11
C GLN A 194 -9.61 -19.80 4.75
N THR A 195 -8.58 -19.38 4.02
CA THR A 195 -7.47 -20.22 3.59
C THR A 195 -6.33 -20.31 4.61
N GLN A 196 -6.50 -19.73 5.80
CA GLN A 196 -5.52 -19.69 6.88
C GLN A 196 -4.17 -19.07 6.48
N LYS A 197 -4.18 -18.19 5.48
CA LYS A 197 -3.01 -17.37 5.12
C LYS A 197 -2.79 -16.27 6.15
N ILE A 198 -3.86 -15.85 6.82
CA ILE A 198 -3.86 -15.05 8.04
C ILE A 198 -4.81 -15.72 9.04
N THR A 199 -4.47 -15.74 10.33
CA THR A 199 -5.19 -16.59 11.32
C THR A 199 -5.86 -15.83 12.46
N ARG A 200 -5.56 -14.53 12.63
CA ARG A 200 -6.12 -13.65 13.67
C ARG A 200 -6.35 -12.28 13.07
N PHE A 201 -7.43 -12.15 12.32
CA PHE A 201 -7.72 -10.95 11.54
C PHE A 201 -9.22 -10.67 11.56
N PRO A 202 -9.73 -9.99 12.61
CA PRO A 202 -11.14 -9.65 12.69
C PRO A 202 -11.55 -8.73 11.54
N ILE A 203 -12.71 -9.03 10.96
CA ILE A 203 -13.34 -8.24 9.90
C ILE A 203 -14.70 -7.79 10.40
N VAL A 204 -14.91 -6.48 10.48
CA VAL A 204 -16.17 -5.89 10.94
C VAL A 204 -16.78 -5.06 9.83
N LEU A 205 -18.03 -5.36 9.48
CA LEU A 205 -18.83 -4.61 8.52
C LEU A 205 -19.75 -3.65 9.28
N PHE A 206 -19.67 -2.36 8.98
CA PHE A 206 -20.53 -1.35 9.60
C PHE A 206 -21.71 -1.03 8.68
N GLY A 207 -22.94 -1.01 9.21
CA GLY A 207 -24.17 -0.73 8.46
C GLY A 207 -24.96 -2.00 8.10
N THR A 208 -25.73 -2.53 9.04
CA THR A 208 -26.45 -3.82 8.88
C THR A 208 -27.40 -3.81 7.69
N GLU A 209 -28.14 -2.71 7.48
CA GLU A 209 -29.06 -2.56 6.36
C GLU A 209 -28.33 -2.67 5.02
N TYR A 210 -27.19 -1.97 4.88
CA TYR A 210 -26.38 -1.97 3.65
C TYR A 210 -25.86 -3.37 3.29
N TRP A 211 -25.34 -4.11 4.28
CA TRP A 211 -24.70 -5.41 4.05
C TRP A 211 -25.69 -6.58 3.96
N SER A 212 -26.93 -6.41 4.42
CA SER A 212 -27.94 -7.47 4.51
C SER A 212 -28.13 -8.25 3.21
N GLY A 213 -28.32 -7.55 2.08
CA GLY A 213 -28.55 -8.19 0.78
C GLY A 213 -27.36 -9.03 0.29
N LEU A 214 -26.12 -8.59 0.55
CA LEU A 214 -24.93 -9.36 0.21
C LEU A 214 -24.84 -10.64 1.05
N ILE A 215 -25.11 -10.52 2.35
CA ILE A 215 -25.05 -11.63 3.30
C ILE A 215 -26.15 -12.65 2.99
N ASP A 216 -27.34 -12.20 2.63
CA ASP A 216 -28.43 -13.06 2.21
C ASP A 216 -28.08 -13.81 0.92
N TRP A 217 -27.42 -13.16 -0.04
CA TRP A 217 -26.93 -13.84 -1.23
C TRP A 217 -25.84 -14.87 -0.91
N LEU A 218 -24.88 -14.54 -0.03
CA LEU A 218 -23.84 -15.47 0.43
C LEU A 218 -24.46 -16.73 1.07
N LYS A 219 -25.46 -16.54 1.95
CA LYS A 219 -26.21 -17.63 2.59
C LYS A 219 -27.01 -18.45 1.58
N ASN A 220 -27.92 -17.80 0.87
CA ASN A 220 -28.97 -18.45 0.10
C ASN A 220 -28.50 -18.94 -1.28
N THR A 221 -27.35 -18.47 -1.77
CA THR A 221 -26.80 -18.86 -3.07
C THR A 221 -25.44 -19.53 -2.92
N VAL A 222 -24.45 -18.83 -2.37
CA VAL A 222 -23.07 -19.33 -2.36
C VAL A 222 -22.94 -20.56 -1.45
N ILE A 223 -23.42 -20.47 -0.21
CA ILE A 223 -23.36 -21.56 0.76
C ILE A 223 -24.39 -22.64 0.43
N ALA A 224 -25.64 -22.27 0.13
CA ALA A 224 -26.68 -23.23 -0.24
C ALA A 224 -26.31 -24.12 -1.44
N GLN A 225 -25.48 -23.61 -2.36
CA GLN A 225 -24.98 -24.38 -3.51
C GLN A 225 -23.60 -25.01 -3.26
N GLY A 226 -23.07 -25.00 -2.04
CA GLY A 226 -21.81 -25.67 -1.68
C GLY A 226 -20.54 -25.02 -2.23
N LYS A 227 -20.57 -23.70 -2.48
CA LYS A 227 -19.38 -22.92 -2.92
C LYS A 227 -18.59 -22.35 -1.73
N ALA A 228 -19.22 -22.28 -0.56
CA ALA A 228 -18.64 -21.94 0.73
C ALA A 228 -19.36 -22.75 1.83
N SER A 229 -18.91 -22.62 3.07
CA SER A 229 -19.48 -23.28 4.24
C SER A 229 -20.13 -22.30 5.20
N GLU A 230 -21.12 -22.74 5.99
CA GLU A 230 -21.81 -21.86 6.98
C GLU A 230 -20.84 -21.20 7.95
N ARG A 231 -19.76 -21.92 8.33
CA ARG A 231 -18.71 -21.38 9.20
C ARG A 231 -17.97 -20.19 8.61
N ASP A 232 -17.97 -20.02 7.28
CA ASP A 232 -17.30 -18.90 6.62
C ASP A 232 -18.03 -17.58 6.89
N LEU A 233 -19.29 -17.62 7.34
CA LEU A 233 -20.02 -16.44 7.81
C LEU A 233 -19.58 -15.97 9.19
N TYR A 234 -18.84 -16.79 9.94
CA TYR A 234 -18.24 -16.38 11.22
C TYR A 234 -16.92 -15.63 11.04
N LEU A 235 -16.43 -15.49 9.80
CA LEU A 235 -15.20 -14.76 9.50
C LEU A 235 -15.37 -13.25 9.61
N PHE A 236 -16.60 -12.74 9.66
CA PHE A 236 -16.89 -11.33 9.82
C PHE A 236 -18.08 -11.11 10.77
N HIS A 237 -18.11 -9.91 11.33
CA HIS A 237 -19.23 -9.41 12.13
C HIS A 237 -19.90 -8.23 11.43
N VAL A 238 -21.17 -7.98 11.75
CA VAL A 238 -21.93 -6.86 11.18
C VAL A 238 -22.59 -6.12 12.34
N THR A 239 -22.45 -4.80 12.37
CA THR A 239 -23.00 -3.97 13.44
C THR A 239 -23.34 -2.57 12.93
N ASP A 240 -24.19 -1.86 13.68
CA ASP A 240 -24.47 -0.43 13.53
C ASP A 240 -23.91 0.39 14.72
N ASP A 241 -23.29 -0.29 15.68
CA ASP A 241 -22.70 0.32 16.87
C ASP A 241 -21.18 0.44 16.71
N VAL A 242 -20.69 1.66 16.85
CA VAL A 242 -19.25 1.96 16.77
C VAL A 242 -18.52 1.27 17.92
N ASP A 243 -19.06 1.29 19.13
CA ASP A 243 -18.39 0.71 20.30
C ASP A 243 -18.29 -0.82 20.17
N GLU A 244 -19.35 -1.46 19.65
CA GLU A 244 -19.32 -2.89 19.32
C GLU A 244 -18.28 -3.18 18.23
N ALA A 245 -18.21 -2.37 17.18
CA ALA A 245 -17.24 -2.55 16.10
C ALA A 245 -15.79 -2.50 16.62
N ILE A 246 -15.47 -1.53 17.49
CA ILE A 246 -14.15 -1.42 18.11
C ILE A 246 -13.90 -2.60 19.04
N ALA A 247 -14.86 -2.98 19.87
CA ALA A 247 -14.72 -4.12 20.75
C ALA A 247 -14.41 -5.40 19.95
N LEU A 248 -15.12 -5.65 18.84
CA LEU A 248 -14.92 -6.82 17.99
C LEU A 248 -13.55 -6.81 17.29
N VAL A 249 -13.13 -5.68 16.72
CA VAL A 249 -11.87 -5.61 15.96
C VAL A 249 -10.63 -5.62 16.87
N THR A 250 -10.77 -5.24 18.13
CA THR A 250 -9.66 -5.18 19.11
C THR A 250 -9.59 -6.39 20.04
N LYS A 251 -10.68 -7.16 20.20
CA LYS A 251 -10.81 -8.29 21.14
C LYS A 251 -9.70 -9.34 21.03
N GLU A 252 -9.22 -9.59 19.82
CA GLU A 252 -8.23 -10.64 19.54
C GLU A 252 -6.80 -10.11 19.41
N VAL A 253 -6.61 -8.79 19.33
CA VAL A 253 -5.29 -8.18 19.19
C VAL A 253 -4.58 -8.05 20.54
N GLY A 254 -5.33 -8.10 21.65
CA GLY A 254 -4.80 -8.12 23.01
C GLY A 254 -4.68 -9.52 23.60
N LYS A 255 -3.55 -10.21 23.33
CA LYS A 255 -2.88 -11.18 24.23
C LYS A 255 -1.57 -11.71 23.64
#